data_AF-A0AAN7LSP8-F1
#
_entry.id   AF-A0AAN7LSP8-F1
#
_cell.length_a   1.000
_cell.length_b   1.000
_cell.length_c   1.000
_cell.angle_alpha   90.00
_cell.angle_beta   90.00
_cell.angle_gamma   90.00
#
_symmetry.space_group_name_H-M   'P 1'
#
loop_
_entity.id
_entity.type
_entity.pdbx_description
1 polymer ?
#
loop_
_entity_poly.entity_id
_entity_poly.type
_entity_poly.pdbx_seq_one_letter_code
_entity_poly.pdbx_strand_id
1 'polypeptide(L)'
;MLNEIVDPNLVGQIKPGSLKKFVEVAEKCLADYGADRQGMGDVLWNLEYCLLLQENVRQREAREDMLEGPTTGTIAMVHSEYSRLEKDEQRSGSMERYSSQVFSQLMANEGR
;
A
#
# COMPACT_ATOMS: atom_id res chain seq x y z
N MET A 1 -20.03 9.46 -11.86
CA MET A 1 -19.55 8.08 -11.67
C MET A 1 -18.98 7.81 -10.28
N LEU A 2 -17.80 8.29 -9.84
CA LEU A 2 -17.31 7.94 -8.49
C LEU A 2 -18.21 8.46 -7.34
N ASN A 3 -18.79 9.65 -7.48
CA ASN A 3 -19.67 10.20 -6.44
C ASN A 3 -21.01 9.47 -6.30
N GLU A 4 -21.36 8.59 -7.25
CA GLU A 4 -22.61 7.81 -7.21
C GLU A 4 -22.45 6.49 -6.45
N ILE A 5 -21.21 6.03 -6.25
CA ILE A 5 -20.89 4.77 -5.54
C ILE A 5 -20.38 5.01 -4.11
N VAL A 6 -20.12 6.27 -3.75
CA VAL A 6 -19.70 6.65 -2.40
C VAL A 6 -20.88 6.48 -1.45
N ASP A 7 -20.62 5.97 -0.25
CA ASP A 7 -21.62 5.86 0.81
C ASP A 7 -22.36 7.20 0.99
N PRO A 8 -23.70 7.22 0.99
CA PRO A 8 -24.48 8.45 1.12
C PRO A 8 -24.10 9.30 2.35
N ASN A 9 -23.67 8.66 3.43
CA ASN A 9 -23.24 9.33 4.67
C ASN A 9 -21.83 9.92 4.58
N LEU A 10 -21.07 9.64 3.53
CA LEU A 10 -19.70 10.15 3.31
C LEU A 10 -19.61 11.15 2.14
N VAL A 11 -20.71 11.38 1.43
CA VAL A 11 -20.76 12.33 0.31
C VAL A 11 -20.36 13.72 0.79
N GLY A 12 -19.41 14.34 0.07
CA GLY A 12 -18.88 15.67 0.38
C GLY A 12 -17.86 15.73 1.52
N GLN A 13 -17.62 14.62 2.23
CA GLN A 13 -16.65 14.56 3.33
C GLN A 13 -15.27 14.09 2.88
N ILE A 14 -15.20 13.36 1.77
CA ILE A 14 -13.95 12.81 1.22
C ILE A 14 -13.36 13.79 0.20
N LYS A 15 -12.08 14.10 0.33
CA LYS A 15 -11.35 14.92 -0.65
C LYS A 15 -11.25 14.16 -1.98
N PRO A 16 -11.46 14.83 -3.13
CA PRO A 16 -11.45 14.16 -4.43
C PRO A 16 -10.15 13.39 -4.73
N GLY A 17 -9.00 13.91 -4.30
CA GLY A 17 -7.71 13.24 -4.49
C GLY A 17 -7.59 11.93 -3.70
N SER A 18 -8.02 11.94 -2.44
CA SER A 18 -8.04 10.74 -1.59
C SER A 18 -9.00 9.70 -2.16
N LEU A 19 -10.21 10.11 -2.52
CA LEU A 19 -11.21 9.21 -3.11
C LEU A 19 -10.72 8.57 -4.41
N LYS A 20 -10.15 9.37 -5.33
CA LYS A 20 -9.60 8.86 -6.58
C LYS A 20 -8.54 7.80 -6.32
N LYS A 21 -7.59 8.09 -5.43
CA LYS A 21 -6.50 7.18 -5.12
C LYS A 21 -6.99 5.90 -4.46
N PHE A 22 -7.96 5.99 -3.55
CA PHE A 22 -8.56 4.83 -2.91
C PHE A 22 -9.23 3.90 -3.92
N VAL A 23 -9.95 4.44 -4.90
CA VAL A 23 -10.60 3.63 -5.93
C VAL A 23 -9.59 2.95 -6.85
N GLU A 24 -8.51 3.62 -7.24
CA GLU A 24 -7.41 3.00 -8.02
C GLU A 24 -6.81 1.79 -7.29
N VAL A 25 -6.69 1.87 -5.96
CA VAL A 25 -6.19 0.77 -5.11
C VAL A 25 -7.21 -0.36 -5.05
N ALA A 26 -8.48 -0.02 -4.83
CA ALA A 26 -9.56 -1.00 -4.77
C ALA A 26 -9.69 -1.78 -6.10
N GLU A 27 -9.56 -1.10 -7.24
CA GLU A 27 -9.58 -1.70 -8.57
C GLU A 27 -8.50 -2.77 -8.72
N LYS A 28 -7.24 -2.45 -8.36
CA LYS A 28 -6.14 -3.42 -8.39
C LYS A 28 -6.35 -4.59 -7.44
N CYS A 29 -6.87 -4.35 -6.23
CA CYS A 29 -7.16 -5.41 -5.27
C CYS A 29 -8.24 -6.38 -5.76
N LEU A 30 -9.17 -5.88 -6.58
CA LEU A 30 -10.30 -6.64 -7.12
C LEU A 30 -10.05 -7.14 -8.55
N ALA A 31 -8.80 -7.12 -9.03
CA ALA A 31 -8.47 -7.67 -10.34
C ALA A 31 -8.88 -9.14 -10.46
N ASP A 32 -9.38 -9.52 -11.64
CA ASP A 32 -9.88 -10.87 -11.94
C ASP A 32 -8.81 -11.94 -11.71
N TYR A 33 -7.55 -11.61 -12.04
CA TYR A 33 -6.41 -12.50 -11.86
C TYR A 33 -5.60 -12.11 -10.64
N GLY A 34 -5.25 -13.12 -9.83
CA GLY A 34 -4.45 -12.92 -8.62
C GLY A 34 -3.07 -12.32 -8.86
N ALA A 35 -2.48 -12.55 -10.04
CA ALA A 35 -1.17 -12.00 -10.42
C ALA A 35 -1.20 -10.47 -10.65
N ASP A 36 -2.38 -9.91 -10.95
CA ASP A 36 -2.56 -8.46 -11.15
C ASP A 36 -2.93 -7.74 -9.84
N ARG A 37 -3.24 -8.49 -8.78
CA ARG A 37 -3.51 -7.93 -7.45
C ARG A 37 -2.20 -7.51 -6.82
N GLN A 38 -2.16 -6.27 -6.37
CA GLN A 38 -1.04 -5.70 -5.64
C GLN A 38 -0.83 -6.43 -4.29
N GLY A 39 0.43 -6.48 -3.84
CA GLY A 39 0.78 -7.08 -2.55
C GLY A 39 0.26 -6.25 -1.37
N MET A 40 0.10 -6.88 -0.19
CA MET A 40 -0.44 -6.19 0.98
C MET A 40 0.44 -5.02 1.45
N GLY A 41 1.75 -5.05 1.19
CA GLY A 41 2.65 -3.92 1.44
C GLY A 41 2.30 -2.69 0.59
N ASP A 42 2.10 -2.87 -0.71
CA ASP A 42 1.66 -1.80 -1.62
C ASP A 42 0.29 -1.26 -1.22
N VAL A 43 -0.64 -2.14 -0.82
CA VAL A 43 -1.97 -1.72 -0.34
C VAL A 43 -1.83 -0.79 0.85
N LEU A 44 -1.07 -1.19 1.88
CA LEU A 44 -0.86 -0.39 3.09
C LEU A 44 -0.24 0.96 2.76
N TRP A 45 0.81 0.98 1.92
CA TRP A 45 1.45 2.21 1.48
C TRP A 45 0.48 3.15 0.75
N ASN A 46 -0.33 2.62 -0.17
CA ASN A 46 -1.29 3.43 -0.90
C ASN A 46 -2.42 3.95 0.02
N LEU A 47 -2.83 3.21 1.05
CA LEU A 47 -3.83 3.65 2.02
C LEU A 47 -3.28 4.77 2.91
N GLU A 48 -2.02 4.69 3.34
CA GLU A 48 -1.35 5.79 4.03
C GLU A 48 -1.26 7.03 3.15
N TYR A 49 -0.97 6.85 1.85
CA TYR A 49 -1.00 7.95 0.89
C TYR A 49 -2.42 8.53 0.68
N CYS A 50 -3.47 7.69 0.69
CA CYS A 50 -4.86 8.17 0.66
C CYS A 50 -5.18 9.03 1.88
N LEU A 51 -4.73 8.61 3.07
CA LEU A 51 -4.90 9.36 4.31
C LEU A 51 -4.17 10.70 4.23
N LEU A 52 -2.93 10.71 3.75
CA LEU A 52 -2.16 11.93 3.53
C LEU A 52 -2.94 12.91 2.63
N LEU A 53 -3.49 12.44 1.50
CA LEU A 53 -4.32 13.27 0.62
C LEU A 53 -5.57 13.81 1.32
N GLN A 54 -6.16 13.04 2.22
CA GLN A 54 -7.32 13.43 3.02
C GLN A 54 -6.96 14.46 4.10
N GLU A 55 -5.81 14.36 4.75
CA GLU A 55 -5.39 15.18 5.89
C GLU A 55 -4.68 16.48 5.52
N ASN A 56 -4.12 16.61 4.30
CA ASN A 56 -3.47 17.84 3.82
C ASN A 56 -4.49 18.99 3.64
N VAL A 57 -5.02 19.51 4.74
CA VAL A 57 -5.51 20.88 4.85
C VAL A 57 -4.26 21.74 4.81
N ARG A 58 -4.20 22.70 3.91
CA ARG A 58 -3.10 23.64 3.83
C ARG A 58 -2.78 24.16 5.24
N GLN A 59 -1.56 23.93 5.70
CA GLN A 59 -0.89 24.76 6.71
C GLN A 59 -0.72 26.18 6.16
N ARG A 60 -1.83 26.88 5.89
CA ARG A 60 -1.87 28.30 5.54
C ARG A 60 -3.18 28.84 6.07
N GLU A 61 -3.26 28.95 7.39
CA GLU A 61 -3.87 30.09 8.10
C GLU A 61 -3.67 29.91 9.62
N ALA A 62 -2.78 30.75 10.15
CA ALA A 62 -2.51 31.14 11.54
C ALA A 62 -3.01 30.25 12.70
N ARG A 63 -2.05 29.76 13.51
CA ARG A 63 -2.01 30.03 14.96
C ARG A 63 -0.67 29.60 15.57
N GLU A 64 0.09 30.61 15.97
CA GLU A 64 1.10 30.50 17.01
C GLU A 64 0.36 30.11 18.31
N ASP A 65 0.44 28.86 18.74
CA ASP A 65 0.70 28.48 20.13
C ASP A 65 0.95 26.97 20.23
N MET A 66 1.84 26.62 21.13
CA MET A 66 2.46 25.32 21.37
C MET A 66 1.45 24.21 21.73
N LEU A 67 1.50 23.05 21.04
CA LEU A 67 1.48 21.67 21.56
C LEU A 67 1.08 20.62 20.48
N GLU A 68 1.91 19.57 20.38
CA GLU A 68 1.66 18.21 19.84
C GLU A 68 1.84 17.88 18.33
N GLY A 69 2.93 17.17 18.04
CA GLY A 69 2.98 16.05 17.07
C GLY A 69 3.89 16.22 15.84
N PRO A 70 4.91 15.36 15.62
CA PRO A 70 5.64 15.31 14.36
C PRO A 70 4.96 14.31 13.41
N THR A 71 3.88 14.69 12.72
CA THR A 71 3.16 13.73 11.85
C THR A 71 3.61 13.75 10.39
N THR A 72 4.18 14.84 9.88
CA THR A 72 4.65 14.87 8.48
C THR A 72 6.11 14.42 8.31
N GLY A 73 6.98 14.73 9.27
CA GLY A 73 8.41 14.37 9.21
C GLY A 73 8.70 12.89 9.52
N THR A 74 7.88 12.28 10.37
CA THR A 74 8.04 10.88 10.79
C THR A 74 7.71 9.91 9.66
N ILE A 75 6.71 10.20 8.81
CA ILE A 75 6.31 9.33 7.69
C ILE A 75 7.42 9.22 6.64
N ALA A 76 8.06 10.33 6.28
CA ALA A 76 9.22 10.31 5.38
C ALA A 76 10.43 9.55 5.98
N MET A 77 10.59 9.60 7.31
CA MET A 77 11.63 8.84 8.02
C MET A 77 11.32 7.33 8.05
N VAL A 78 10.08 6.94 8.30
CA VAL A 78 9.63 5.53 8.26
C VAL A 78 9.83 4.95 6.85
N HIS A 79 9.55 5.73 5.80
CA HIS A 79 9.79 5.32 4.42
C HIS A 79 11.28 5.07 4.11
N SER A 80 12.18 5.91 4.64
CA SER A 80 13.64 5.73 4.51
C SER A 80 14.10 4.45 5.23
N GLU A 81 13.51 4.14 6.38
CA GLU A 81 13.83 2.94 7.15
C GLU A 81 13.28 1.67 6.49
N TYR A 82 12.03 1.68 6.01
CA TYR A 82 11.43 0.57 5.26
C TYR A 82 12.17 0.28 3.95
N SER A 83 12.54 1.32 3.19
CA SER A 83 13.34 1.19 1.97
C SER A 83 14.78 0.72 2.24
N ARG A 84 15.32 0.96 3.43
CA ARG A 84 16.62 0.43 3.86
C ARG A 84 16.53 -1.05 4.23
N LEU A 85 15.42 -1.47 4.83
CA LEU A 85 15.18 -2.87 5.21
C LEU A 85 14.93 -3.77 4.00
N GLU A 86 14.28 -3.29 2.94
CA GLU A 86 14.11 -4.06 1.69
C GLU A 86 15.42 -4.20 0.88
N LYS A 87 16.42 -3.34 1.11
CA LYS A 87 17.71 -3.40 0.40
C LYS A 87 18.67 -4.49 0.90
N ASP A 88 18.37 -5.12 2.04
CA ASP A 88 19.20 -6.21 2.58
C ASP A 88 18.74 -7.60 2.13
N GLU A 89 17.67 -7.72 1.33
CA GLU A 89 17.25 -8.99 0.75
C GLU A 89 17.90 -9.34 -0.60
N GLN A 90 18.98 -8.65 -0.98
CA GLN A 90 19.99 -9.20 -1.91
C GLN A 90 20.90 -10.23 -1.20
N ARG A 91 20.30 -11.16 -0.45
CA ARG A 91 20.86 -12.48 -0.16
C ARG A 91 19.79 -13.58 -0.21
N SER A 92 18.75 -13.43 -1.03
CA SER A 92 17.82 -14.53 -1.30
C SER A 92 18.18 -15.27 -2.59
N GLY A 93 19.27 -16.04 -2.54
CA GLY A 93 19.61 -17.04 -3.55
C GLY A 93 19.25 -18.46 -3.12
N SER A 94 18.36 -18.63 -2.13
CA SER A 94 18.13 -19.90 -1.45
C SER A 94 16.69 -20.41 -1.55
N MET A 95 15.67 -19.52 -1.53
CA MET A 95 14.27 -19.95 -1.47
C MET A 95 13.73 -20.44 -2.83
N GLU A 96 14.10 -19.81 -3.95
CA GLU A 96 13.71 -20.25 -5.30
C GLU A 96 14.33 -21.60 -5.68
N ARG A 97 15.53 -21.90 -5.17
CA ARG A 97 16.15 -23.22 -5.30
C ARG A 97 15.40 -24.27 -4.49
N TYR A 98 14.86 -23.90 -3.33
CA TYR A 98 14.13 -24.82 -2.47
C TYR A 98 12.73 -25.14 -3.03
N SER A 99 12.01 -24.13 -3.55
CA SER A 99 10.69 -24.36 -4.18
C SER A 99 10.81 -25.21 -5.46
N SER A 100 11.76 -24.90 -6.35
CA SER A 100 11.99 -25.66 -7.59
C SER A 100 12.40 -27.12 -7.34
N GLN A 101 13.09 -27.42 -6.24
CA GLN A 101 13.43 -28.79 -5.84
C GLN A 101 12.22 -29.57 -5.32
N VAL A 102 11.32 -28.92 -4.59
CA VAL A 102 10.07 -29.55 -4.09
C VAL A 102 9.12 -29.86 -5.25
N PHE A 103 8.97 -28.93 -6.20
CA PHE A 103 8.16 -29.17 -7.40
C PHE A 103 8.76 -30.27 -8.30
N SER A 104 10.09 -30.38 -8.37
CA SER A 104 10.75 -31.48 -9.11
C SER A 104 10.51 -32.85 -8.48
N GLN A 105 10.41 -32.95 -7.14
CA GLN A 105 10.11 -34.21 -6.44
C GLN A 105 8.67 -34.69 -6.66
N LEU A 106 7.71 -33.76 -6.78
CA LEU A 106 6.32 -34.06 -7.08
C LEU A 106 6.10 -34.56 -8.52
N MET A 107 6.95 -34.16 -9.46
CA MET A 107 6.89 -34.64 -10.86
C MET A 107 7.64 -35.96 -11.08
N ALA A 108 8.49 -36.38 -10.14
CA ALA A 108 9.34 -37.56 -10.26
C ALA A 108 8.76 -38.83 -9.61
N ASN A 109 7.64 -38.74 -8.89
CA ASN A 109 7.02 -39.88 -8.22
C ASN A 109 5.83 -40.50 -9.00
N GLU A 110 5.56 -40.04 -10.21
CA GLU A 110 4.56 -40.67 -11.08
C GLU A 110 5.23 -41.68 -12.02
N GLY A 111 5.34 -42.92 -11.55
CA GLY A 111 5.67 -44.05 -12.40
C GLY A 111 6.39 -45.20 -11.72
N ARG A 112 5.68 -46.01 -10.92
CA ARG A 112 5.46 -47.44 -11.18
C ARG A 112 4.51 -48.09 -10.18
#